data_AF-A0A2A2QJS4-F1
#
_entry.id   AF-A0A2A2QJS4-F1
#
_cell.length_a   1.000
_cell.length_b   1.000
_cell.length_c   1.000
_cell.angle_alpha   90.00
_cell.angle_beta   90.00
_cell.angle_gamma   90.00
#
_symmetry.space_group_name_H-M   'P 1'
#
loop_
_entity.id
_entity.type
_entity.pdbx_description
1 polymer ?
#
loop_
_entity_poly.entity_id
_entity_poly.type
_entity_poly.pdbx_seq_one_letter_code
_entity_poly.pdbx_strand_id
1 'polypeptide(L)'
;MLYPRLASLLAAFALAASALAQTPATTPPAAPTPSAEPSLTWHDVTTWGTEGRAFGDMERKRWFDRFPASAEGKVTAAVWNLSRDSAGMMVRFKTDATAISADITVLKEKLNGVNMTPIGASGLDLYARDPNGQWRWAGVSRPDKKTMKQQIVGELAPGLREYALYLPLYNGVESLSVGVP
;
A
#
# COMPACT_ATOMS: atom_id res chain seq x y z
N MET A 1 6.86 81.14 -36.55
CA MET A 1 6.60 80.72 -37.94
C MET A 1 5.93 79.35 -37.87
N LEU A 2 4.60 79.24 -37.73
CA LEU A 2 3.50 79.43 -38.69
C LEU A 2 3.49 78.39 -39.84
N TYR A 3 2.53 77.45 -39.74
CA TYR A 3 2.07 76.38 -40.66
C TYR A 3 1.70 76.87 -42.08
N PRO A 4 1.63 75.99 -43.13
CA PRO A 4 0.42 75.19 -43.48
C PRO A 4 0.74 73.84 -44.20
N ARG A 5 -0.13 72.93 -44.67
CA ARG A 5 -1.58 72.62 -44.62
C ARG A 5 -1.78 71.20 -45.22
N LEU A 6 -2.82 70.50 -44.72
CA LEU A 6 -3.78 69.56 -45.35
C LEU A 6 -3.35 68.60 -46.48
N ALA A 7 -3.69 67.31 -46.30
CA ALA A 7 -4.67 66.63 -47.16
C ALA A 7 -5.20 65.35 -46.48
N SER A 8 -6.52 65.27 -46.32
CA SER A 8 -7.27 64.09 -45.87
C SER A 8 -7.57 63.16 -47.04
N LEU A 9 -7.43 61.84 -46.86
CA LEU A 9 -8.01 60.83 -47.75
C LEU A 9 -8.96 59.93 -46.94
N LEU A 10 -10.25 59.96 -47.31
CA LEU A 10 -11.25 58.97 -46.93
C LEU A 10 -11.00 57.67 -47.73
N ALA A 11 -10.96 56.52 -47.07
CA ALA A 11 -11.03 55.22 -47.72
C ALA A 11 -12.31 54.50 -47.26
N ALA A 12 -13.17 54.16 -48.21
CA ALA A 12 -14.39 53.38 -47.99
C ALA A 12 -14.04 51.89 -47.87
N PHE A 13 -14.50 51.24 -46.80
CA PHE A 13 -14.37 49.79 -46.62
C PHE A 13 -15.65 49.10 -47.12
N ALA A 14 -15.53 48.27 -48.15
CA ALA A 14 -16.57 47.35 -48.59
C ALA A 14 -16.53 46.07 -47.74
N LEU A 15 -17.65 45.69 -47.12
CA LEU A 15 -17.80 44.42 -46.41
C LEU A 15 -18.05 43.29 -47.42
N ALA A 16 -17.14 42.32 -47.50
CA ALA A 16 -17.36 41.04 -48.16
C ALA A 16 -17.75 39.99 -47.12
N ALA A 17 -18.97 39.46 -47.21
CA ALA A 17 -19.43 38.35 -46.37
C ALA A 17 -18.78 37.04 -46.85
N SER A 18 -17.93 36.44 -46.02
CA SER A 18 -17.36 35.11 -46.27
C SER A 18 -18.22 34.05 -45.59
N ALA A 19 -18.81 33.15 -46.39
CA ALA A 19 -19.50 31.97 -45.87
C ALA A 19 -18.49 30.92 -45.39
N LEU A 20 -18.50 30.61 -44.08
CA LEU A 20 -17.72 29.52 -43.50
C LEU A 20 -18.43 28.19 -43.74
N ALA A 21 -17.84 27.32 -44.55
CA ALA A 21 -18.24 25.92 -44.65
C ALA A 21 -17.83 25.17 -43.37
N GLN A 22 -18.79 24.52 -42.70
CA GLN A 22 -18.54 23.67 -41.54
C GLN A 22 -18.11 22.27 -42.00
N THR A 23 -16.92 21.83 -41.60
CA THR A 23 -16.48 20.43 -41.75
C THR A 23 -17.19 19.53 -40.73
N PRO A 24 -17.61 18.30 -41.10
CA PRO A 24 -18.26 17.39 -40.17
C PRO A 24 -17.26 16.88 -39.12
N ALA A 25 -17.67 16.87 -37.86
CA ALA A 25 -16.87 16.37 -36.74
C ALA A 25 -16.77 14.84 -36.78
N THR A 26 -15.55 14.31 -36.81
CA THR A 26 -15.26 12.88 -36.59
C THR A 26 -15.33 12.55 -35.11
N THR A 27 -16.15 11.56 -34.74
CA THR A 27 -16.28 11.06 -33.36
C THR A 27 -14.96 10.42 -32.89
N PRO A 28 -14.42 10.78 -31.71
CA PRO A 28 -13.25 10.11 -31.13
C PRO A 28 -13.53 8.63 -30.85
N PRO A 29 -12.56 7.72 -31.05
CA PRO A 29 -12.71 6.32 -30.68
C PRO A 29 -12.97 6.17 -29.18
N ALA A 30 -13.86 5.24 -28.83
CA ALA A 30 -14.24 4.96 -27.45
C ALA A 30 -13.02 4.61 -26.59
N ALA A 31 -12.96 5.19 -25.39
CA ALA A 31 -11.92 4.87 -24.42
C ALA A 31 -11.94 3.37 -24.06
N PRO A 32 -10.78 2.72 -23.89
CA PRO A 32 -10.73 1.32 -23.49
C PRO A 32 -11.45 1.14 -22.14
N THR A 33 -12.35 0.17 -22.10
CA THR A 33 -13.04 -0.24 -20.88
C THR A 33 -12.01 -0.69 -19.85
N PRO A 34 -12.05 -0.21 -18.58
CA PRO A 34 -11.16 -0.71 -17.54
C PRO A 34 -11.32 -2.23 -17.43
N SER A 35 -10.21 -2.96 -17.55
CA SER A 35 -10.19 -4.40 -17.29
C SER A 35 -10.65 -4.61 -15.85
N ALA A 36 -11.60 -5.52 -15.62
CA ALA A 36 -12.09 -5.83 -14.28
C ALA A 36 -10.91 -6.33 -13.43
N GLU A 37 -10.65 -5.67 -12.29
CA GLU A 37 -9.61 -6.14 -11.37
C GLU A 37 -9.95 -7.56 -10.90
N PRO A 38 -8.97 -8.49 -10.89
CA PRO A 38 -9.22 -9.85 -10.43
C PRO A 38 -9.68 -9.85 -8.96
N SER A 39 -10.69 -10.66 -8.65
CA SER A 39 -11.22 -10.79 -7.30
C SER A 39 -10.19 -11.44 -6.37
N LEU A 40 -9.79 -10.75 -5.30
CA LEU A 40 -8.84 -11.29 -4.33
C LEU A 40 -9.47 -12.31 -3.40
N THR A 41 -8.79 -13.44 -3.20
CA THR A 41 -9.05 -14.39 -2.11
C THR A 41 -8.22 -14.02 -0.89
N TRP A 42 -8.87 -13.90 0.27
CA TRP A 42 -8.23 -13.48 1.52
C TRP A 42 -7.99 -14.66 2.45
N HIS A 43 -6.78 -14.73 3.01
CA HIS A 43 -6.39 -15.80 3.92
C HIS A 43 -5.90 -15.23 5.25
N ASP A 44 -6.50 -15.66 6.36
CA ASP A 44 -6.11 -15.29 7.71
C ASP A 44 -4.78 -15.98 8.08
N VAL A 45 -3.76 -15.17 8.37
CA VAL A 45 -2.41 -15.67 8.65
C VAL A 45 -2.32 -16.41 10.00
N THR A 46 -3.28 -16.20 10.89
CA THR A 46 -3.29 -16.88 12.20
C THR A 46 -3.51 -18.39 12.08
N THR A 47 -4.02 -18.84 10.92
CA THR A 47 -4.23 -20.25 10.59
C THR A 47 -2.94 -20.99 10.18
N TRP A 48 -1.83 -20.27 9.93
CA TRP A 48 -0.56 -20.83 9.45
C TRP A 48 0.54 -20.90 10.50
N GLY A 49 0.38 -20.16 11.59
CA GLY A 49 1.42 -19.95 12.60
C GLY A 49 2.32 -18.74 12.29
N THR A 50 3.26 -18.47 13.19
CA THR A 50 4.19 -17.34 13.11
C THR A 50 5.57 -17.74 13.58
N GLU A 51 6.59 -17.15 12.98
CA GLU A 51 7.99 -17.30 13.40
C GLU A 51 8.49 -16.04 14.09
N GLY A 52 9.66 -16.14 14.72
CA GLY A 52 10.27 -15.01 15.44
C GLY A 52 9.61 -14.69 16.78
N ARG A 53 8.78 -15.61 17.28
CA ARG A 53 8.06 -15.47 18.56
C ARG A 53 8.50 -16.53 19.56
N ALA A 54 8.94 -16.09 20.73
CA ALA A 54 9.26 -16.97 21.85
C ALA A 54 8.00 -17.56 22.51
N PHE A 55 8.17 -18.59 23.34
CA PHE A 55 7.10 -19.19 24.15
C PHE A 55 5.93 -19.73 23.30
N GLY A 56 6.23 -20.58 22.32
CA GLY A 56 5.29 -21.04 21.30
C GLY A 56 3.95 -21.52 21.87
N ASP A 57 4.02 -22.52 22.77
CA ASP A 57 2.85 -23.26 23.26
C ASP A 57 2.11 -22.56 24.40
N MET A 58 2.59 -21.39 24.85
CA MET A 58 1.99 -20.68 25.96
C MET A 58 0.83 -19.78 25.50
N GLU A 59 -0.24 -19.76 26.29
CA GLU A 59 -1.44 -18.97 26.03
C GLU A 59 -1.16 -17.45 26.01
N ARG A 60 -1.90 -16.72 25.19
CA ARG A 60 -1.73 -15.29 24.92
C ARG A 60 -3.07 -14.57 24.97
N LYS A 61 -3.05 -13.36 25.54
CA LYS A 61 -4.22 -12.48 25.55
C LYS A 61 -4.64 -11.98 24.17
N ARG A 62 -3.68 -11.72 23.27
CA ARG A 62 -3.95 -11.48 21.84
C ARG A 62 -3.02 -12.35 21.02
N TRP A 63 -3.51 -12.79 19.85
CA TRP A 63 -2.77 -13.74 19.03
C TRP A 63 -1.37 -13.23 18.67
N PHE A 64 -1.17 -11.95 18.37
CA PHE A 64 0.14 -11.40 17.98
C PHE A 64 1.02 -10.92 19.16
N ASP A 65 0.68 -11.23 20.40
CA ASP A 65 1.54 -10.88 21.54
C ASP A 65 2.86 -11.65 21.51
N ARG A 66 3.96 -10.97 21.84
CA ARG A 66 5.26 -11.65 22.01
C ARG A 66 5.33 -12.44 23.32
N PHE A 67 4.75 -11.90 24.38
CA PHE A 67 4.73 -12.55 25.70
C PHE A 67 3.47 -13.40 25.93
N PRO A 68 3.58 -14.47 26.72
CA PRO A 68 2.42 -15.21 27.18
C PRO A 68 1.61 -14.39 28.19
N ALA A 69 0.32 -14.70 28.33
CA ALA A 69 -0.57 -14.03 29.28
C ALA A 69 -0.05 -14.10 30.72
N SER A 70 0.62 -15.21 31.07
CA SER A 70 1.20 -15.44 32.40
C SER A 70 2.33 -14.48 32.81
N ALA A 71 2.82 -13.64 31.88
CA ALA A 71 3.80 -12.60 32.17
C ALA A 71 3.16 -11.29 32.67
N GLU A 72 1.86 -11.08 32.46
CA GLU A 72 1.17 -9.90 32.93
C GLU A 72 1.22 -9.80 34.47
N GLY A 73 1.52 -8.62 34.98
CA GLY A 73 1.70 -8.39 36.43
C GLY A 73 3.02 -8.93 37.00
N LYS A 74 3.80 -9.72 36.25
CA LYS A 74 5.15 -10.19 36.64
C LYS A 74 6.27 -9.33 36.09
N VAL A 75 6.00 -8.59 35.03
CA VAL A 75 6.90 -7.56 34.48
C VAL A 75 6.30 -6.17 34.71
N THR A 76 7.11 -5.12 34.57
CA THR A 76 6.62 -3.75 34.67
C THR A 76 5.56 -3.48 33.60
N ALA A 77 4.64 -2.55 33.89
CA ALA A 77 3.61 -2.17 32.93
C ALA A 77 4.21 -1.69 31.58
N ALA A 78 5.35 -0.99 31.62
CA ALA A 78 6.04 -0.56 30.40
C ALA A 78 6.53 -1.74 29.55
N VAL A 79 7.14 -2.76 30.16
CA VAL A 79 7.60 -3.96 29.47
C VAL A 79 6.41 -4.78 28.94
N TRP A 80 5.36 -4.92 29.74
CA TRP A 80 4.13 -5.58 29.30
C TRP A 80 3.55 -4.89 28.06
N ASN A 81 3.42 -3.58 28.07
CA ASN A 81 2.88 -2.81 26.96
C ASN A 81 3.74 -2.91 25.69
N LEU A 82 5.07 -2.90 25.81
CA LEU A 82 5.98 -3.12 24.68
C LEU A 82 5.92 -4.55 24.13
N SER A 83 5.62 -5.55 24.97
CA SER A 83 5.48 -6.94 24.51
C SER A 83 4.29 -7.17 23.56
N ARG A 84 3.37 -6.20 23.49
CA ARG A 84 2.20 -6.20 22.60
C ARG A 84 2.53 -5.76 21.17
N ASP A 85 3.71 -5.20 20.96
CA ASP A 85 4.21 -4.90 19.62
C ASP A 85 4.76 -6.18 18.97
N SER A 86 4.53 -6.36 17.68
CA SER A 86 4.84 -7.59 16.92
C SER A 86 6.30 -7.67 16.43
N ALA A 87 7.21 -6.93 17.07
CA ALA A 87 8.59 -6.79 16.62
C ALA A 87 9.29 -8.14 16.47
N GLY A 88 9.91 -8.35 15.31
CA GLY A 88 10.66 -9.57 15.00
C GLY A 88 9.80 -10.79 14.62
N MET A 89 8.47 -10.66 14.65
CA MET A 89 7.57 -11.71 14.19
C MET A 89 7.38 -11.67 12.68
N MET A 90 7.10 -12.82 12.09
CA MET A 90 6.79 -12.94 10.67
C MET A 90 5.87 -14.13 10.39
N VAL A 91 5.27 -14.14 9.20
CA VAL A 91 4.51 -15.28 8.67
C VAL A 91 5.11 -15.75 7.35
N ARG A 92 5.13 -17.07 7.14
CA ARG A 92 5.59 -17.70 5.90
C ARG A 92 4.42 -18.26 5.11
N PHE A 93 4.48 -18.10 3.80
CA PHE A 93 3.52 -18.70 2.88
C PHE A 93 4.16 -18.92 1.51
N LYS A 94 3.49 -19.71 0.67
CA LYS A 94 3.88 -19.92 -0.73
C LYS A 94 2.72 -19.57 -1.65
N THR A 95 3.01 -18.89 -2.73
CA THR A 95 2.04 -18.57 -3.78
C THR A 95 2.75 -18.35 -5.11
N ASP A 96 2.07 -18.62 -6.21
CA ASP A 96 2.47 -18.29 -7.59
C ASP A 96 1.81 -17.00 -8.10
N ALA A 97 1.04 -16.32 -7.24
CA ALA A 97 0.41 -15.05 -7.53
C ALA A 97 1.42 -13.98 -7.98
N THR A 98 0.99 -13.19 -8.96
CA THR A 98 1.77 -12.07 -9.51
C THR A 98 1.56 -10.76 -8.75
N ALA A 99 0.62 -10.73 -7.79
CA ALA A 99 0.36 -9.62 -6.89
C ALA A 99 -0.01 -10.14 -5.49
N ILE A 100 0.42 -9.42 -4.46
CA ILE A 100 0.15 -9.75 -3.06
C ILE A 100 -0.36 -8.50 -2.35
N SER A 101 -1.50 -8.64 -1.70
CA SER A 101 -2.13 -7.62 -0.88
C SER A 101 -2.18 -8.03 0.59
N ALA A 102 -2.35 -7.06 1.48
CA ALA A 102 -2.62 -7.28 2.89
C ALA A 102 -3.84 -6.50 3.34
N ASP A 103 -4.66 -7.12 4.19
CA ASP A 103 -5.72 -6.50 4.96
C ASP A 103 -5.32 -6.60 6.44
N ILE A 104 -5.03 -5.47 7.05
CA ILE A 104 -4.41 -5.40 8.37
C ILE A 104 -5.08 -4.34 9.21
N THR A 105 -5.33 -4.71 10.47
CA THR A 105 -5.64 -3.77 11.55
C THR A 105 -4.51 -3.81 12.57
N VAL A 106 -3.89 -2.66 12.83
CA VAL A 106 -2.86 -2.52 13.87
C VAL A 106 -3.48 -2.12 15.22
N LEU A 107 -2.77 -2.36 16.31
CA LEU A 107 -3.28 -2.18 17.68
C LEU A 107 -3.41 -0.71 18.08
N LYS A 108 -2.42 0.12 17.74
CA LYS A 108 -2.33 1.53 18.14
C LYS A 108 -2.79 2.43 17.01
N GLU A 109 -3.61 3.44 17.33
CA GLU A 109 -4.03 4.51 16.41
C GLU A 109 -2.85 5.33 15.88
N LYS A 110 -1.85 5.59 16.74
CA LYS A 110 -0.64 6.32 16.36
C LYS A 110 0.29 5.39 15.59
N LEU A 111 0.44 5.66 14.29
CA LEU A 111 1.18 4.79 13.38
C LEU A 111 2.70 4.88 13.53
N ASN A 112 3.24 6.00 14.03
CA ASN A 112 4.68 6.18 14.21
C ASN A 112 5.03 7.26 15.24
N GLY A 113 6.27 7.21 15.73
CA GLY A 113 6.93 8.31 16.44
C GLY A 113 7.61 9.28 15.47
N VAL A 114 8.11 10.42 16.00
CA VAL A 114 8.76 11.46 15.18
C VAL A 114 10.07 11.02 14.52
N ASN A 115 10.70 9.97 15.05
CA ASN A 115 12.01 9.47 14.62
C ASN A 115 11.92 8.23 13.72
N MET A 116 10.71 7.81 13.31
CA MET A 116 10.51 6.60 12.52
C MET A 116 9.36 6.76 11.54
N THR A 117 9.45 6.11 10.39
CA THR A 117 8.40 6.14 9.37
C THR A 117 7.21 5.26 9.78
N PRO A 118 5.99 5.52 9.27
CA PRO A 118 4.86 4.60 9.40
C PRO A 118 5.17 3.19 8.89
N ILE A 119 6.00 3.08 7.84
CA ILE A 119 6.46 1.79 7.29
C ILE A 119 7.24 1.00 8.35
N GLY A 120 8.26 1.62 8.98
CA GLY A 120 9.06 0.93 9.99
C GLY A 120 8.29 0.64 11.28
N ALA A 121 7.39 1.53 11.68
CA ALA A 121 6.69 1.44 12.96
C ALA A 121 5.46 0.51 12.91
N SER A 122 4.63 0.65 11.87
CA SER A 122 3.31 0.01 11.72
C SER A 122 3.15 -0.77 10.41
N GLY A 123 4.19 -0.81 9.57
CA GLY A 123 4.14 -1.45 8.26
C GLY A 123 4.52 -2.92 8.27
N LEU A 124 4.32 -3.52 7.11
CA LEU A 124 4.70 -4.89 6.79
C LEU A 124 5.86 -4.85 5.78
N ASP A 125 6.80 -5.77 5.90
CA ASP A 125 7.95 -5.88 4.99
C ASP A 125 8.00 -7.29 4.39
N LEU A 126 7.85 -7.38 3.07
CA LEU A 126 7.71 -8.63 2.34
C LEU A 126 9.01 -8.98 1.62
N TYR A 127 9.49 -10.18 1.87
CA TYR A 127 10.61 -10.79 1.16
C TYR A 127 10.13 -12.02 0.39
N ALA A 128 10.72 -12.23 -0.78
CA ALA A 128 10.54 -13.43 -1.58
C ALA A 128 11.86 -14.21 -1.62
N ARG A 129 11.79 -15.53 -1.60
CA ARG A 129 12.95 -16.40 -1.76
C ARG A 129 13.19 -16.65 -3.25
N ASP A 130 14.38 -16.28 -3.73
CA ASP A 130 14.78 -16.50 -5.11
C ASP A 130 15.12 -17.98 -5.38
N PRO A 131 15.27 -18.40 -6.66
CA PRO A 131 15.59 -19.79 -7.00
C PRO A 131 16.92 -20.31 -6.44
N ASN A 132 17.84 -19.41 -6.07
CA ASN A 132 19.11 -19.75 -5.42
C ASN A 132 18.96 -19.86 -3.90
N GLY A 133 17.73 -19.74 -3.39
CA GLY A 133 17.41 -19.82 -1.97
C GLY A 133 17.67 -18.54 -1.19
N GLN A 134 18.01 -17.42 -1.83
CA GLN A 134 18.32 -16.16 -1.17
C GLN A 134 17.06 -15.30 -0.97
N TRP A 135 16.95 -14.64 0.18
CA TRP A 135 15.86 -13.71 0.44
C TRP A 135 16.09 -12.38 -0.27
N ARG A 136 15.08 -11.91 -1.00
CA ARG A 136 15.07 -10.64 -1.71
C ARG A 136 13.89 -9.81 -1.24
N TRP A 137 14.12 -8.52 -1.03
CA TRP A 137 13.04 -7.59 -0.73
C TRP A 137 12.07 -7.53 -1.93
N ALA A 138 10.78 -7.62 -1.66
CA ALA A 138 9.72 -7.64 -2.68
C ALA A 138 8.78 -6.43 -2.55
N GLY A 139 8.53 -5.94 -1.35
CA GLY A 139 7.65 -4.79 -1.16
C GLY A 139 7.35 -4.49 0.30
N VAL A 140 6.63 -3.41 0.53
CA VAL A 140 6.19 -2.97 1.87
C VAL A 140 4.74 -2.50 1.83
N SER A 141 4.02 -2.64 2.95
CA SER A 141 2.82 -1.84 3.16
C SER A 141 3.19 -0.41 3.57
N ARG A 142 2.30 0.56 3.30
CA ARG A 142 2.52 1.99 3.59
C ARG A 142 1.38 2.49 4.46
N PRO A 143 1.48 2.31 5.79
CA PRO A 143 0.37 2.63 6.68
C PRO A 143 0.01 4.11 6.70
N ASP A 144 -1.27 4.39 6.51
CA ASP A 144 -1.87 5.73 6.56
C ASP A 144 -3.01 5.83 7.59
N LYS A 145 -3.52 4.69 8.06
CA LYS A 145 -4.57 4.55 9.09
C LYS A 145 -4.45 3.21 9.81
N LYS A 146 -5.21 3.04 10.89
CA LYS A 146 -5.18 1.82 11.73
C LYS A 146 -5.62 0.55 10.99
N THR A 147 -6.71 0.63 10.24
CA THR A 147 -7.26 -0.49 9.44
C THR A 147 -7.11 -0.17 7.97
N MET A 148 -6.34 -1.00 7.27
CA MET A 148 -5.94 -0.74 5.89
C MET A 148 -5.88 -2.02 5.07
N LYS A 149 -6.33 -1.90 3.83
CA LYS A 149 -6.23 -2.92 2.79
C LYS A 149 -5.40 -2.34 1.66
N GLN A 150 -4.24 -2.93 1.38
CA GLN A 150 -3.25 -2.38 0.45
C GLN A 150 -2.55 -3.48 -0.34
N GLN A 151 -2.26 -3.23 -1.61
CA GLN A 151 -1.32 -4.05 -2.38
C GLN A 151 0.10 -3.78 -1.88
N ILE A 152 0.81 -4.82 -1.48
CA ILE A 152 2.21 -4.75 -1.04
C ILE A 152 3.14 -4.73 -2.25
N VAL A 153 2.85 -5.61 -3.22
CA VAL A 153 3.61 -5.77 -4.45
C VAL A 153 2.69 -6.26 -5.58
N GLY A 154 2.97 -5.83 -6.80
CA GLY A 154 2.33 -6.31 -8.02
C GLY A 154 3.40 -6.60 -9.07
N GLU A 155 2.97 -7.14 -10.22
CA GLU A 155 3.84 -7.42 -11.37
C GLU A 155 5.02 -8.34 -11.04
N LEU A 156 4.85 -9.23 -10.06
CA LEU A 156 5.83 -10.28 -9.78
C LEU A 156 5.92 -11.22 -10.98
N ALA A 157 7.13 -11.67 -11.31
CA ALA A 157 7.31 -12.69 -12.32
C ALA A 157 6.44 -13.94 -11.99
N PRO A 158 5.88 -14.66 -12.96
CA PRO A 158 5.12 -15.88 -12.67
C PRO A 158 5.96 -16.94 -11.96
N GLY A 159 5.34 -17.76 -11.11
CA GLY A 159 5.96 -18.93 -10.50
C GLY A 159 5.82 -19.01 -8.99
N LEU A 160 5.71 -20.23 -8.47
CA LEU A 160 5.55 -20.51 -7.04
C LEU A 160 6.80 -20.09 -6.27
N ARG A 161 6.64 -19.20 -5.28
CA ARG A 161 7.73 -18.74 -4.42
C ARG A 161 7.34 -18.81 -2.95
N GLU A 162 8.37 -18.95 -2.12
CA GLU A 162 8.26 -18.78 -0.67
C GLU A 162 8.39 -17.31 -0.30
N TYR A 163 7.50 -16.84 0.56
CA TYR A 163 7.46 -15.47 1.04
C TYR A 163 7.60 -15.41 2.55
N ALA A 164 8.23 -14.33 3.00
CA ALA A 164 8.42 -13.97 4.39
C ALA A 164 7.83 -12.57 4.60
N LEU A 165 6.72 -12.48 5.32
CA LEU A 165 6.06 -11.21 5.64
C LEU A 165 6.35 -10.84 7.10
N TYR A 166 7.24 -9.88 7.30
CA TYR A 166 7.57 -9.35 8.63
C TYR A 166 6.49 -8.38 9.12
N LEU A 167 6.24 -8.44 10.42
CA LEU A 167 5.21 -7.67 11.11
C LEU A 167 5.77 -6.34 11.67
N PRO A 168 4.90 -5.39 12.06
CA PRO A 168 5.31 -4.10 12.60
C PRO A 168 6.28 -4.15 13.78
N LEU A 169 7.21 -3.19 13.83
CA LEU A 169 8.26 -3.13 14.87
C LEU A 169 7.82 -2.40 16.16
N TYR A 170 6.94 -1.40 16.05
CA TYR A 170 6.52 -0.56 17.19
C TYR A 170 5.00 -0.43 17.32
N ASN A 171 4.28 -1.35 16.68
CA ASN A 171 2.85 -1.51 16.80
C ASN A 171 2.52 -3.00 16.92
N GLY A 172 1.37 -3.31 17.50
CA GLY A 172 0.82 -4.65 17.51
C GLY A 172 -0.06 -4.88 16.28
N VAL A 173 -0.31 -6.14 15.95
CA VAL A 173 -1.31 -6.53 14.96
C VAL A 173 -2.55 -7.04 15.70
N GLU A 174 -3.73 -6.56 15.31
CA GLU A 174 -5.01 -7.09 15.78
C GLU A 174 -5.52 -8.18 14.82
N SER A 175 -5.47 -7.90 13.52
CA SER A 175 -5.82 -8.84 12.46
C SER A 175 -4.90 -8.67 11.25
N LEU A 176 -4.61 -9.77 10.56
CA LEU A 176 -3.85 -9.75 9.32
C LEU A 176 -4.32 -10.87 8.40
N SER A 177 -4.71 -10.50 7.19
CA SER A 177 -4.98 -11.43 6.09
C SER A 177 -4.14 -11.07 4.88
N VAL A 178 -3.67 -12.10 4.15
CA VAL A 178 -2.99 -11.94 2.87
C VAL A 178 -3.99 -12.19 1.75
N GLY A 179 -4.02 -11.27 0.78
CA GLY A 179 -4.87 -11.34 -0.40
C GLY A 179 -4.06 -11.68 -1.64
N VAL A 180 -4.50 -12.69 -2.39
CA VAL A 180 -3.94 -13.06 -3.70
C VAL A 180 -5.07 -13.22 -4.73
N PRO A 181 -4.83 -12.96 -6.03
CA PRO A 181 -5.81 -13.19 -7.10
C PRO A 181 -6.31 -14.62 -7.21
#